data_AF-A0A1L7WF81-F1
#
_entry.id   AF-A0A1L7WF81-F1
#
_cell.length_a   1.000
_cell.length_b   1.000
_cell.length_c   1.000
_cell.angle_alpha   90.00
_cell.angle_beta   90.00
_cell.angle_gamma   90.00
#
_symmetry.space_group_name_H-M   'P 1'
#
loop_
_entity.id
_entity.type
_entity.pdbx_description
1 polymer ?
#
loop_
_entity_poly.entity_id
_entity_poly.type
_entity_poly.pdbx_seq_one_letter_code
_entity_poly.pdbx_strand_id
1 'polypeptide(L)'
;MTMIGSDKSWKTSIGPIASAELCDGEIYDASLEVPGWSSPSLRDEGWSSVEEIDFPIAKLQAPEGPPVRKVETAKVKSVFKSPAGRIVVDFGQNLVGRLSVHVSGPAGHKIVFTHTEVLEHGEIAFRPLRDCKAMDSLALAGKPITWEPKFTFHGFRYVQVDNWPSKAENQP
;
A
#
# COMPACT_ATOMS: atom_id res chain seq x y z
N MET A 1 -6.34 35.09 18.55
CA MET A 1 -5.56 34.15 17.71
C MET A 1 -5.95 32.75 18.16
N THR A 2 -6.47 31.92 17.26
CA THR A 2 -6.88 30.54 17.60
C THR A 2 -5.73 29.60 17.29
N MET A 3 -5.36 28.79 18.26
CA MET A 3 -4.33 27.74 18.13
C MET A 3 -5.02 26.39 18.21
N ILE A 4 -4.69 25.49 17.28
CA ILE A 4 -5.17 24.10 17.26
C ILE A 4 -3.93 23.22 17.31
N GLY A 5 -3.75 22.49 18.41
CA GLY A 5 -2.64 21.55 18.60
C GLY A 5 -3.13 20.11 18.67
N SER A 6 -2.21 19.16 18.66
CA SER A 6 -2.49 17.78 19.06
C SER A 6 -2.64 17.71 20.58
N ASP A 7 -3.79 17.23 21.07
CA ASP A 7 -4.09 17.09 22.49
C ASP A 7 -5.12 15.96 22.71
N LYS A 8 -5.60 15.79 23.96
CA LYS A 8 -6.56 14.73 24.35
C LYS A 8 -7.96 14.89 23.76
N SER A 9 -8.27 16.02 23.11
CA SER A 9 -9.54 16.19 22.40
C SER A 9 -9.59 15.40 21.09
N TRP A 10 -8.43 14.98 20.58
CA TRP A 10 -8.35 14.17 19.37
C TRP A 10 -8.95 12.77 19.57
N LYS A 11 -9.44 12.21 18.47
CA LYS A 11 -9.99 10.86 18.39
C LYS A 11 -9.17 10.00 17.45
N THR A 12 -9.22 8.69 17.66
CA THR A 12 -8.52 7.69 16.86
C THR A 12 -9.45 6.51 16.53
N SER A 13 -9.17 5.86 15.39
CA SER A 13 -9.84 4.65 14.94
C SER A 13 -8.89 3.84 14.07
N ILE A 14 -9.11 2.53 13.99
CA ILE A 14 -8.41 1.67 13.03
C ILE A 14 -8.96 1.97 11.64
N GLY A 15 -8.06 2.18 10.70
CA GLY A 15 -8.37 2.43 9.30
C GLY A 15 -8.15 1.22 8.40
N PRO A 16 -8.14 1.43 7.07
CA PRO A 16 -7.98 0.35 6.10
C PRO A 16 -6.57 -0.24 6.02
N ILE A 17 -5.57 0.37 6.66
CA ILE A 17 -4.21 -0.16 6.70
C ILE A 17 -4.08 -1.04 7.94
N ALA A 18 -4.12 -2.36 7.75
CA ALA A 18 -4.04 -3.34 8.82
C ALA A 18 -2.59 -3.53 9.34
N SER A 19 -1.61 -3.44 8.44
CA SER A 19 -0.19 -3.43 8.78
C SER A 19 0.61 -2.68 7.74
N ALA A 20 1.72 -2.09 8.16
CA ALA A 20 2.64 -1.39 7.28
C ALA A 20 4.07 -1.51 7.81
N GLU A 21 4.95 -2.08 7.01
CA GLU A 21 6.36 -2.25 7.33
C GLU A 21 7.23 -1.84 6.14
N LEU A 22 8.33 -1.15 6.43
CA LEU A 22 9.24 -0.66 5.37
C LEU A 22 9.82 -1.78 4.50
N CYS A 23 10.07 -2.95 5.10
CA CYS A 23 10.73 -4.09 4.47
C CYS A 23 9.73 -5.17 4.02
N ASP A 24 8.71 -5.45 4.83
CA ASP A 24 7.75 -6.53 4.53
C ASP A 24 6.60 -6.10 3.63
N GLY A 25 6.19 -4.84 3.64
CA GLY A 25 5.11 -4.29 2.80
C GLY A 25 3.88 -3.82 3.59
N GLU A 26 2.78 -3.61 2.88
CA GLU A 26 1.53 -3.07 3.43
C GLU A 26 0.33 -4.01 3.20
N ILE A 27 -0.48 -4.23 4.24
CA ILE A 27 -1.76 -4.94 4.14
C ILE A 27 -2.89 -3.92 4.24
N TYR A 28 -3.67 -3.82 3.17
CA TYR A 28 -4.80 -2.91 3.03
C TYR A 28 -6.12 -3.67 2.87
N ASP A 29 -7.12 -3.32 3.66
CA ASP A 29 -8.50 -3.80 3.53
C ASP A 29 -9.43 -2.62 3.21
N ALA A 30 -9.89 -2.57 1.96
CA ALA A 30 -10.75 -1.50 1.48
C ALA A 30 -12.14 -1.50 2.13
N SER A 31 -12.57 -2.62 2.74
CA SER A 31 -13.86 -2.68 3.45
C SER A 31 -13.86 -1.87 4.74
N LEU A 32 -12.68 -1.56 5.28
CA LEU A 32 -12.48 -0.76 6.49
C LEU A 32 -12.26 0.73 6.19
N GLU A 33 -12.40 1.17 4.94
CA GLU A 33 -12.39 2.59 4.60
C GLU A 33 -13.54 3.32 5.29
N VAL A 34 -13.25 4.45 5.94
CA VAL A 34 -14.24 5.35 6.53
C VAL A 34 -14.39 6.58 5.63
N PRO A 35 -15.40 6.64 4.75
CA PRO A 35 -15.57 7.77 3.83
C PRO A 35 -15.75 9.08 4.59
N GLY A 36 -15.01 10.11 4.17
CA GLY A 36 -15.13 11.44 4.76
C GLY A 36 -14.52 11.58 6.16
N TRP A 37 -13.69 10.64 6.63
CA TRP A 37 -13.07 10.73 7.97
C TRP A 37 -12.28 12.02 8.22
N SER A 38 -11.74 12.63 7.16
CA SER A 38 -11.01 13.90 7.20
C SER A 38 -11.87 15.12 6.84
N SER A 39 -13.20 14.97 6.82
CA SER A 39 -14.16 16.05 6.57
C SER A 39 -14.73 16.57 7.89
N PRO A 40 -15.01 17.89 8.03
CA PRO A 40 -15.69 18.44 9.19
C PRO A 40 -17.12 17.90 9.40
N SER A 41 -17.69 17.25 8.37
CA SER A 41 -19.02 16.66 8.43
C SER A 41 -19.05 15.26 9.06
N LEU A 42 -17.90 14.65 9.34
CA LEU A 42 -17.86 13.32 9.96
C LEU A 42 -18.43 13.39 11.37
N ARG A 43 -19.24 12.38 11.72
CA ARG A 43 -19.51 12.04 13.11
C ARG A 43 -18.58 10.91 13.51
N ASP A 44 -17.73 11.17 14.49
CA ASP A 44 -16.74 10.24 15.04
C ASP A 44 -17.35 9.26 16.07
N GLU A 45 -18.64 8.96 15.92
CA GLU A 45 -19.35 7.99 16.75
C GLU A 45 -18.62 6.63 16.66
N GLY A 46 -18.19 6.10 17.81
CA GLY A 46 -17.43 4.84 17.91
C GLY A 46 -15.91 4.99 17.85
N TRP A 47 -15.36 6.19 17.64
CA TRP A 47 -13.92 6.43 17.73
C TRP A 47 -13.46 6.51 19.19
N SER A 48 -12.24 6.03 19.44
CA SER A 48 -11.63 6.07 20.76
C SER A 48 -10.95 7.41 21.01
N SER A 49 -10.81 7.81 22.28
CA SER A 49 -9.97 8.95 22.65
C SER A 49 -8.49 8.60 22.45
N VAL A 50 -7.67 9.58 22.10
CA VAL A 50 -6.21 9.40 22.08
C VAL A 50 -5.63 9.39 23.48
N GLU A 51 -4.47 8.75 23.63
CA GLU A 51 -3.63 8.86 24.81
C GLU A 51 -2.44 9.77 24.51
N GLU A 52 -2.06 10.58 25.49
CA GLU A 52 -0.88 11.42 25.41
C GLU A 52 0.34 10.58 25.78
N ILE A 53 1.39 10.64 24.96
CA ILE A 53 2.66 9.96 25.22
C ILE A 53 3.72 10.98 25.58
N ASP A 54 4.67 10.57 26.40
CA ASP A 54 5.85 11.40 26.70
C ASP A 54 6.59 11.69 25.39
N PHE A 55 6.86 12.99 25.17
CA PHE A 55 7.62 13.41 24.02
C PHE A 55 9.04 12.80 24.09
N PRO A 56 9.57 12.23 22.99
CA PRO A 56 10.92 11.67 23.01
C PRO A 56 11.94 12.74 23.40
N ILE A 57 13.09 12.35 23.96
CA ILE A 57 14.16 13.25 24.43
C ILE A 57 14.85 14.01 23.26
N ALA A 58 14.27 13.97 22.06
CA ALA A 58 14.75 14.62 20.85
C ALA A 58 14.38 16.12 20.82
N LYS A 59 15.13 16.90 20.04
CA LYS A 59 14.77 18.27 19.69
C LYS A 59 14.04 18.27 18.35
N LEU A 60 12.93 19.00 18.26
CA LEU A 60 12.28 19.26 16.98
C LEU A 60 13.18 20.17 16.14
N GLN A 61 13.56 19.71 14.97
CA GLN A 61 14.35 20.46 14.00
C GLN A 61 13.66 20.42 12.64
N ALA A 62 13.67 21.55 11.94
CA ALA A 62 13.19 21.63 10.57
C ALA A 62 14.13 20.84 9.63
N PRO A 63 13.61 20.05 8.68
CA PRO A 63 14.44 19.38 7.69
C PRO A 63 15.22 20.39 6.83
N GLU A 64 16.50 20.09 6.55
CA GLU A 64 17.35 20.93 5.67
C GLU A 64 17.25 20.52 4.20
N GLY A 65 16.91 19.25 3.92
CA GLY A 65 16.79 18.69 2.57
C GLY A 65 15.35 18.62 2.06
N PRO A 66 15.16 18.35 0.75
CA PRO A 66 13.84 18.15 0.19
C PRO A 66 13.19 16.86 0.76
N PRO A 67 11.86 16.84 0.96
CA PRO A 67 11.17 15.64 1.41
C PRO A 67 11.09 14.59 0.29
N VAL A 68 10.88 13.34 0.67
CA VAL A 68 10.55 12.26 -0.27
C VAL A 68 9.22 12.58 -0.98
N ARG A 69 9.19 12.43 -2.30
CA ARG A 69 8.00 12.66 -3.14
C ARG A 69 7.90 11.60 -4.25
N LYS A 70 6.69 11.41 -4.78
CA LYS A 70 6.48 10.73 -6.07
C LYS A 70 7.01 11.64 -7.18
N VAL A 71 8.17 11.29 -7.74
CA VAL A 71 8.85 12.12 -8.77
C VAL A 71 8.47 11.73 -10.20
N GLU A 72 8.07 10.47 -10.42
CA GLU A 72 7.73 9.92 -11.74
C GLU A 72 6.66 8.82 -11.60
N THR A 73 5.95 8.52 -12.68
CA THR A 73 5.11 7.32 -12.81
C THR A 73 5.60 6.46 -13.98
N ALA A 74 6.29 5.37 -13.68
CA ALA A 74 6.70 4.39 -14.67
C ALA A 74 5.50 3.58 -15.16
N LYS A 75 5.39 3.39 -16.48
CA LYS A 75 4.36 2.55 -17.09
C LYS A 75 4.80 1.08 -17.12
N VAL A 76 3.84 0.18 -17.04
CA VAL A 76 4.07 -1.25 -17.28
C VAL A 76 4.59 -1.43 -18.70
N LYS A 77 5.70 -2.15 -18.86
CA LYS A 77 6.27 -2.49 -20.16
C LYS A 77 5.64 -3.74 -20.74
N SER A 78 5.46 -4.77 -19.93
CA SER A 78 4.79 -6.00 -20.35
C SER A 78 4.19 -6.76 -19.17
N VAL A 79 3.23 -7.64 -19.49
CA VAL A 79 2.66 -8.61 -18.56
C VAL A 79 2.76 -9.98 -19.22
N PHE A 80 3.29 -10.96 -18.51
CA PHE A 80 3.48 -12.32 -19.03
C PHE A 80 3.21 -13.36 -17.94
N LYS A 81 3.19 -14.63 -18.36
CA LYS A 81 3.12 -15.77 -17.42
C LYS A 81 4.51 -16.35 -17.22
N SER A 82 4.89 -16.58 -15.97
CA SER A 82 6.09 -17.34 -15.63
C SER A 82 5.96 -18.82 -16.07
N PRO A 83 7.04 -19.61 -16.08
CA PRO A 83 6.97 -21.05 -16.34
C PRO A 83 5.95 -21.80 -15.49
N ALA A 84 5.76 -21.41 -14.23
CA ALA A 84 4.75 -21.94 -13.31
C ALA A 84 3.34 -21.35 -13.53
N GLY A 85 3.16 -20.49 -14.53
CA GLY A 85 1.87 -19.91 -14.92
C GLY A 85 1.46 -18.67 -14.11
N ARG A 86 2.34 -18.12 -13.27
CA ARG A 86 2.07 -16.92 -12.44
C ARG A 86 2.08 -15.65 -13.28
N ILE A 87 1.23 -14.68 -12.95
CA ILE A 87 1.22 -13.39 -13.65
C ILE A 87 2.42 -12.58 -13.15
N VAL A 88 3.26 -12.13 -14.07
CA VAL A 88 4.40 -11.25 -13.78
C VAL A 88 4.30 -9.99 -14.62
N VAL A 89 4.46 -8.84 -13.97
CA VAL A 89 4.49 -7.50 -14.56
C VAL A 89 5.94 -7.05 -14.64
N ASP A 90 6.43 -6.69 -15.84
CA ASP A 90 7.75 -6.08 -16.05
C ASP A 90 7.58 -4.58 -16.30
N PHE A 91 8.25 -3.76 -15.50
CA PHE A 91 8.31 -2.30 -15.69
C PHE A 91 9.42 -1.87 -16.66
N GLY A 92 10.28 -2.79 -17.10
CA GLY A 92 11.37 -2.56 -18.03
C GLY A 92 12.61 -1.90 -17.42
N GLN A 93 12.48 -1.37 -16.21
CA GLN A 93 13.51 -0.68 -15.45
C GLN A 93 13.42 -1.15 -13.99
N ASN A 94 14.58 -1.41 -13.37
CA ASN A 94 14.64 -1.58 -11.93
C ASN A 94 14.54 -0.20 -11.27
N LEU A 95 13.53 0.00 -10.44
CA LEU A 95 13.16 1.29 -9.84
C LEU A 95 12.88 1.15 -8.35
N VAL A 96 12.82 2.26 -7.64
CA VAL A 96 12.45 2.30 -6.22
C VAL A 96 11.15 3.08 -6.07
N GLY A 97 10.18 2.50 -5.40
CA GLY A 97 8.90 3.15 -5.17
C GLY A 97 7.80 2.17 -4.77
N ARG A 98 6.62 2.36 -5.33
CA ARG A 98 5.43 1.57 -5.01
C ARG A 98 4.49 1.49 -6.20
N LEU A 99 3.57 0.53 -6.18
CA LEU A 99 2.54 0.40 -7.20
C LEU A 99 1.41 1.43 -7.03
N SER A 100 0.78 1.79 -8.15
CA SER A 100 -0.54 2.39 -8.22
C SER A 100 -1.45 1.44 -8.96
N VAL A 101 -2.40 0.84 -8.25
CA VAL A 101 -3.26 -0.22 -8.77
C VAL A 101 -4.67 0.31 -8.93
N HIS A 102 -5.21 0.19 -10.14
CA HIS A 102 -6.63 0.41 -10.40
C HIS A 102 -7.30 -0.94 -10.66
N VAL A 103 -8.28 -1.30 -9.83
CA VAL A 103 -8.89 -2.64 -9.86
C VAL A 103 -10.32 -2.62 -9.35
N SER A 104 -11.12 -3.57 -9.83
CA SER A 104 -12.47 -3.86 -9.36
C SER A 104 -12.67 -5.37 -9.28
N GLY A 105 -13.41 -5.83 -8.29
CA GLY A 105 -13.68 -7.25 -8.06
C GLY A 105 -14.55 -7.45 -6.80
N PRO A 106 -14.89 -8.70 -6.46
CA PRO A 106 -15.78 -9.02 -5.35
C PRO A 106 -15.26 -8.51 -4.00
N ALA A 107 -16.17 -8.22 -3.07
CA ALA A 107 -15.81 -7.88 -1.70
C ALA A 107 -15.08 -9.04 -1.01
N GLY A 108 -14.04 -8.74 -0.23
CA GLY A 108 -13.18 -9.73 0.42
C GLY A 108 -12.15 -10.39 -0.49
N HIS A 109 -12.19 -10.15 -1.80
CA HIS A 109 -11.20 -10.70 -2.73
C HIS A 109 -9.81 -10.10 -2.46
N LYS A 110 -8.82 -10.95 -2.21
CA LYS A 110 -7.46 -10.54 -1.82
C LYS A 110 -6.45 -10.71 -2.96
N ILE A 111 -5.85 -9.61 -3.36
CA ILE A 111 -4.76 -9.53 -4.35
C ILE A 111 -3.44 -9.39 -3.61
N VAL A 112 -2.41 -10.09 -4.05
CA VAL A 112 -1.05 -9.99 -3.47
C VAL A 112 -0.06 -9.57 -4.55
N PHE A 113 0.80 -8.62 -4.21
CA PHE A 113 1.85 -8.07 -5.06
C PHE A 113 3.21 -8.38 -4.44
N THR A 114 4.01 -9.23 -5.10
CA THR A 114 5.36 -9.57 -4.64
C THR A 114 6.40 -8.90 -5.54
N HIS A 115 7.25 -8.07 -4.96
CA HIS A 115 8.22 -7.23 -5.69
C HIS A 115 9.59 -7.90 -5.76
N THR A 116 10.25 -7.87 -6.93
CA THR A 116 11.63 -8.36 -7.08
C THR A 116 12.40 -7.60 -8.16
N GLU A 117 13.72 -7.55 -8.03
CA GLU A 117 14.62 -6.91 -8.99
C GLU A 117 14.91 -7.77 -10.21
N VAL A 118 14.92 -9.09 -10.04
CA VAL A 118 15.39 -10.05 -11.05
C VAL A 118 14.50 -11.28 -11.14
N LEU A 119 14.58 -11.97 -12.27
CA LEU A 119 14.00 -13.30 -12.44
C LEU A 119 15.12 -14.35 -12.42
N GLU A 120 14.87 -15.47 -11.78
CA GLU A 120 15.73 -16.67 -11.82
C GLU A 120 14.93 -17.78 -12.53
N HIS A 121 15.47 -18.28 -13.64
CA HIS A 121 14.79 -19.29 -14.48
C HIS A 121 13.37 -18.87 -14.96
N GLY A 122 13.11 -17.57 -15.09
CA GLY A 122 11.81 -17.04 -15.50
C GLY A 122 10.79 -16.87 -14.37
N GLU A 123 11.16 -17.20 -13.13
CA GLU A 123 10.36 -16.98 -11.91
C GLU A 123 10.90 -15.80 -11.10
N ILE A 124 10.09 -15.24 -10.21
CA ILE A 124 10.55 -14.19 -9.30
C ILE A 124 11.63 -14.71 -8.35
N ALA A 125 12.68 -13.92 -8.14
CA ALA A 125 13.77 -14.29 -7.25
C ALA A 125 13.54 -13.71 -5.84
N PHE A 126 13.43 -14.58 -4.84
CA PHE A 126 13.34 -14.17 -3.43
C PHE A 126 14.70 -13.99 -2.76
N ARG A 127 15.73 -14.69 -3.25
CA ARG A 127 17.06 -14.70 -2.63
C ARG A 127 17.66 -13.30 -2.42
N PRO A 128 17.52 -12.32 -3.35
CA PRO A 128 18.04 -10.97 -3.13
C PRO A 128 17.35 -10.19 -1.99
N LEU A 129 16.12 -10.57 -1.62
CA LEU A 129 15.31 -9.88 -0.62
C LEU A 129 15.73 -10.15 0.83
N ARG A 130 16.57 -11.18 1.05
CA ARG A 130 16.99 -11.64 2.39
C ARG A 130 15.77 -11.93 3.27
N ASP A 131 15.61 -11.20 4.37
CA ASP A 131 14.52 -11.36 5.34
C ASP A 131 13.28 -10.51 4.99
N CYS A 132 13.38 -9.60 4.00
CA CYS A 132 12.24 -8.80 3.56
C CYS A 132 11.28 -9.64 2.72
N LYS A 133 9.98 -9.54 3.02
CA LYS A 133 8.94 -10.11 2.14
C LYS A 133 8.74 -9.30 0.86
N ALA A 134 8.81 -7.97 0.94
CA ALA A 134 8.47 -7.05 -0.14
C ALA A 134 7.10 -7.34 -0.78
N MET A 135 6.09 -7.59 0.07
CA MET A 135 4.76 -8.03 -0.32
C MET A 135 3.69 -7.05 0.14
N ASP A 136 2.92 -6.54 -0.81
CA ASP A 136 1.72 -5.78 -0.48
C ASP A 136 0.46 -6.61 -0.74
N SER A 137 -0.57 -6.40 0.09
CA SER A 137 -1.85 -7.09 -0.03
C SER A 137 -3.00 -6.10 -0.06
N LEU A 138 -3.96 -6.31 -0.97
CA LEU A 138 -5.17 -5.51 -1.10
C LEU A 138 -6.40 -6.43 -1.03
N ALA A 139 -7.24 -6.27 0.00
CA ALA A 139 -8.58 -6.83 0.04
C ALA A 139 -9.60 -5.81 -0.51
N LEU A 140 -10.43 -6.25 -1.46
CA LEU A 140 -11.39 -5.41 -2.16
C LEU A 140 -12.71 -5.25 -1.40
N ALA A 141 -13.42 -4.15 -1.68
CA ALA A 141 -14.72 -3.83 -1.05
C ALA A 141 -15.92 -4.01 -2.00
N GLY A 142 -15.78 -4.73 -3.13
CA GLY A 142 -16.88 -4.90 -4.09
C GLY A 142 -17.14 -3.68 -4.99
N LYS A 143 -16.26 -2.67 -4.95
CA LYS A 143 -16.32 -1.45 -5.76
C LYS A 143 -14.95 -1.16 -6.40
N PRO A 144 -14.90 -0.45 -7.54
CA PRO A 144 -13.63 -0.01 -8.12
C PRO A 144 -12.81 0.83 -7.13
N ILE A 145 -11.50 0.61 -7.09
CA ILE A 145 -10.56 1.34 -6.25
C ILE A 145 -9.29 1.68 -7.02
N THR A 146 -8.72 2.84 -6.70
CA THR A 146 -7.32 3.15 -7.00
C THR A 146 -6.56 3.16 -5.68
N TRP A 147 -5.63 2.21 -5.53
CA TRP A 147 -4.87 2.02 -4.30
C TRP A 147 -3.37 2.15 -4.55
N GLU A 148 -2.69 2.77 -3.59
CA GLU A 148 -1.23 2.87 -3.49
C GLU A 148 -0.88 2.62 -2.02
N PRO A 149 0.11 1.78 -1.69
CA PRO A 149 0.52 1.59 -0.30
C PRO A 149 1.15 2.87 0.24
N LYS A 150 0.98 3.23 1.51
CA LYS A 150 1.40 4.54 2.03
C LYS A 150 2.71 4.52 2.79
N PHE A 151 3.00 3.42 3.49
CA PHE A 151 4.05 3.36 4.52
C PHE A 151 5.11 2.29 4.24
N THR A 152 5.27 1.91 2.98
CA THR A 152 6.31 1.00 2.49
C THR A 152 6.80 1.44 1.10
N PHE A 153 7.95 0.91 0.68
CA PHE A 153 8.48 1.06 -0.67
C PHE A 153 9.40 -0.11 -1.00
N HIS A 154 9.52 -0.42 -2.28
CA HIS A 154 10.26 -1.59 -2.77
C HIS A 154 11.24 -1.17 -3.87
N GLY A 155 12.40 -1.83 -3.91
CA GLY A 155 13.27 -1.84 -5.10
C GLY A 155 12.86 -2.99 -6.01
N PHE A 156 12.39 -2.72 -7.22
CA PHE A 156 11.89 -3.75 -8.12
C PHE A 156 11.90 -3.35 -9.59
N ARG A 157 11.98 -4.37 -10.43
CA ARG A 157 11.63 -4.30 -11.85
C ARG A 157 10.40 -5.15 -12.16
N TYR A 158 10.24 -6.25 -11.44
CA TYR A 158 9.20 -7.24 -11.66
C TYR A 158 8.26 -7.30 -10.46
N VAL A 159 6.99 -7.51 -10.75
CA VAL A 159 5.97 -7.79 -9.72
C VAL A 159 5.21 -9.04 -10.11
N GLN A 160 5.23 -10.05 -9.24
CA GLN A 160 4.28 -11.15 -9.33
C GLN A 160 2.94 -10.70 -8.74
N VAL A 161 1.86 -10.97 -9.47
CA VAL A 161 0.50 -10.66 -9.05
C VAL A 161 -0.28 -11.95 -8.87
N ASP A 162 -0.62 -12.26 -7.62
CA ASP A 162 -1.47 -13.39 -7.29
C ASP A 162 -2.92 -12.95 -7.11
N ASN A 163 -3.84 -13.79 -7.58
CA ASN A 163 -5.29 -13.59 -7.50
C ASN A 163 -5.78 -12.27 -8.14
N TRP A 164 -5.26 -11.88 -9.30
CA TRP A 164 -5.86 -10.76 -10.04
C TRP A 164 -7.31 -11.11 -10.45
N PRO A 165 -8.32 -10.25 -10.21
CA PRO A 165 -9.72 -10.53 -10.55
C PRO A 165 -9.88 -10.79 -12.06
N SER A 166 -10.54 -11.89 -12.42
CA SER A 166 -10.82 -12.20 -13.81
C SER A 166 -12.03 -11.39 -14.31
N LYS A 167 -12.07 -11.02 -15.60
CA LYS A 167 -13.23 -10.33 -16.19
C LYS A 167 -14.53 -11.14 -16.10
N ALA A 168 -14.46 -12.46 -15.90
CA ALA A 168 -15.62 -13.34 -15.84
C ALA A 168 -16.41 -13.26 -14.53
N GLU A 169 -15.88 -12.60 -13.49
CA GLU A 169 -16.56 -12.40 -12.20
C GLU A 169 -17.34 -11.08 -12.13
N ASN A 170 -17.37 -10.31 -13.22
CA ASN A 170 -18.13 -9.05 -13.35
C ASN A 170 -19.33 -9.22 -14.31
N GLN A 171 -20.15 -10.25 -14.12
CA GLN A 171 -21.51 -10.24 -14.67
C GLN A 171 -22.51 -10.37 -13.51
N PRO A 172 -23.51 -9.47 -13.42
CA PRO A 172 -24.59 -9.59 -12.44
C PRO A 172 -25.46 -10.82 -12.70
#